data_AF-A0A1J4W738-F1
#
_entry.id   AF-A0A1J4W738-F1
#
_cell.length_a   1.000
_cell.length_b   1.000
_cell.length_c   1.000
_cell.angle_alpha   90.00
_cell.angle_beta   90.00
_cell.angle_gamma   90.00
#
_symmetry.space_group_name_H-M   'P 1'
#
loop_
_entity.id
_entity.type
_entity.pdbx_description
1 polymer ?
#
loop_
_entity_poly.entity_id
_entity_poly.type
_entity_poly.pdbx_seq_one_letter_code
_entity_poly.pdbx_strand_id
1 'polypeptide(L)'
;MSIAHTFIDFIPSIFLGAPDDDTVLSVLPGHKLLKIGKGYEAVYLSTLGSLLALPIIIVMSIIFILFLDKINPLIKSFTPYLLIASSIFLISKDRKKLTAIIVFIISGFLGVIALNSNLEQPLLPLLTGLFGASSMLISINSKVKIPKQKISHSKIKWKDIRLPLFASMISSSLCGFLPGLGSGQAAVLGSSFKKLSRKQFLLLLGSTNTIVLGLSFIVLYTIGKSRTGSAVFVGEILEKISINHVIIILITIIITGILCFHLTLFLGKKFSTLMSKISYTKISIAILVFICIIVLIFSGPKGFVIFVLSTLIGLYGIISGARRINLMGCLIIPIILFYLV
;
A
#
# COMPACT_ATOMS: atom_id res chain seq x y z
N MET A 1 7.06 -11.72 9.78
CA MET A 1 7.37 -11.21 8.42
C MET A 1 6.53 -10.01 8.03
N SER A 2 5.20 -10.05 8.12
CA SER A 2 4.32 -8.96 7.66
C SER A 2 4.65 -7.58 8.26
N ILE A 3 4.95 -7.52 9.56
CA ILE A 3 5.33 -6.25 10.20
C ILE A 3 6.70 -5.77 9.73
N ALA A 4 7.66 -6.66 9.49
CA ALA A 4 8.94 -6.26 8.92
C ALA A 4 8.77 -5.62 7.54
N HIS A 5 7.88 -6.19 6.71
CA HIS A 5 7.53 -5.65 5.40
C HIS A 5 6.95 -4.23 5.49
N THR A 6 6.14 -3.86 6.50
CA THR A 6 5.63 -2.48 6.59
C THR A 6 6.69 -1.43 6.89
N PHE A 7 7.88 -1.83 7.31
CA PHE A 7 9.02 -0.93 7.52
C PHE A 7 10.00 -1.01 6.36
N ILE A 8 10.50 -2.22 6.05
CA ILE A 8 11.62 -2.43 5.12
C ILE A 8 11.23 -2.02 3.69
N ASP A 9 9.98 -2.22 3.29
CA ASP A 9 9.50 -1.94 1.93
C ASP A 9 9.57 -0.46 1.54
N PHE A 10 9.67 0.46 2.50
CA PHE A 10 9.92 1.86 2.17
C PHE A 10 11.23 2.06 1.44
N ILE A 11 12.23 1.18 1.63
CA ILE A 11 13.51 1.27 0.91
C ILE A 11 13.29 1.00 -0.59
N PRO A 12 12.89 -0.21 -1.04
CA PRO A 12 12.67 -0.44 -2.46
C PRO A 12 11.56 0.45 -3.01
N SER A 13 10.49 0.72 -2.26
CA SER A 13 9.41 1.61 -2.71
C SER A 13 9.92 3.00 -3.06
N ILE A 14 10.76 3.62 -2.21
CA ILE A 14 11.24 4.98 -2.44
C ILE A 14 12.36 5.00 -3.49
N PHE A 15 13.31 4.06 -3.43
CA PHE A 15 14.50 4.09 -4.28
C PHE A 15 14.33 3.43 -5.65
N LEU A 16 13.48 2.40 -5.78
CA LEU A 16 13.36 1.58 -6.99
C LEU A 16 12.16 1.91 -7.86
N GLY A 17 11.18 2.67 -7.37
CA GLY A 17 9.97 3.07 -8.13
C GLY A 17 9.91 4.52 -8.59
N ALA A 18 11.05 5.23 -8.64
CA ALA A 18 11.16 6.63 -9.02
C ALA A 18 10.71 6.87 -10.48
N PRO A 19 9.63 7.64 -10.68
CA PRO A 19 9.14 8.01 -12.01
C PRO A 19 9.75 9.34 -12.48
N ASP A 20 9.56 9.66 -13.74
CA ASP A 20 10.16 10.82 -14.41
C ASP A 20 9.59 12.17 -14.03
N ASP A 21 10.32 13.26 -14.34
CA ASP A 21 9.99 14.62 -13.87
C ASP A 21 8.61 15.09 -14.35
N ASP A 22 8.21 14.70 -15.56
CA ASP A 22 6.91 15.01 -16.13
C ASP A 22 5.74 14.27 -15.43
N THR A 23 6.03 13.16 -14.77
CA THR A 23 5.04 12.35 -14.03
C THR A 23 5.16 12.50 -12.52
N VAL A 24 6.08 13.34 -12.01
CA VAL A 24 6.26 13.59 -10.57
C VAL A 24 4.98 14.09 -9.89
N LEU A 25 4.09 14.79 -10.61
CA LEU A 25 2.82 15.28 -10.06
C LEU A 25 1.84 14.15 -9.72
N SER A 26 1.87 13.01 -10.42
CA SER A 26 1.01 11.84 -10.17
C SER A 26 1.57 10.89 -9.09
N VAL A 27 2.71 11.24 -8.49
CA VAL A 27 3.55 10.31 -7.74
C VAL A 27 3.71 10.72 -6.27
N LEU A 28 3.87 9.69 -5.42
CA LEU A 28 4.04 9.79 -3.98
C LEU A 28 5.17 10.77 -3.57
N PRO A 29 5.01 11.52 -2.47
CA PRO A 29 6.01 12.48 -1.98
C PRO A 29 7.42 11.91 -1.75
N GLY A 30 7.57 10.59 -1.53
CA GLY A 30 8.86 9.95 -1.33
C GLY A 30 9.79 10.07 -2.56
N HIS A 31 9.25 9.87 -3.75
CA HIS A 31 10.02 10.02 -4.99
C HIS A 31 10.43 11.46 -5.26
N LYS A 32 9.59 12.44 -4.89
CA LYS A 32 9.96 13.86 -4.93
C LYS A 32 11.17 14.17 -4.07
N LEU A 33 11.25 13.54 -2.89
CA LEU A 33 12.42 13.68 -2.01
C LEU A 33 13.64 12.95 -2.56
N LEU A 34 13.49 11.76 -3.15
CA LEU A 34 14.59 11.04 -3.79
C LEU A 34 15.29 11.90 -4.86
N LYS A 35 14.51 12.55 -5.74
CA LYS A 35 15.02 13.38 -6.84
C LYS A 35 15.77 14.63 -6.42
N ILE A 36 15.58 15.08 -5.18
CA ILE A 36 16.36 16.20 -4.62
C ILE A 36 17.46 15.72 -3.65
N GLY A 37 17.82 14.44 -3.71
CA GLY A 37 18.87 13.84 -2.89
C GLY A 37 18.48 13.56 -1.44
N LYS A 38 17.18 13.49 -1.13
CA LYS A 38 16.61 13.31 0.23
C LYS A 38 15.83 12.00 0.39
N GLY A 39 16.17 10.96 -0.38
CA GLY A 39 15.50 9.65 -0.30
C GLY A 39 15.61 9.00 1.08
N TYR A 40 16.77 9.12 1.75
CA TYR A 40 16.93 8.64 3.12
C TYR A 40 16.00 9.35 4.13
N GLU A 41 15.81 10.67 3.99
CA GLU A 41 14.87 11.43 4.82
C GLU A 41 13.43 10.93 4.61
N ALA A 42 13.08 10.54 3.38
CA ALA A 42 11.78 9.98 3.05
C ALA A 42 11.56 8.62 3.73
N VAL A 43 12.56 7.72 3.67
CA VAL A 43 12.54 6.44 4.40
C VAL A 43 12.38 6.69 5.89
N TYR A 44 13.20 7.57 6.46
CA TYR A 44 13.13 7.91 7.89
C TYR A 44 11.73 8.36 8.31
N LEU A 45 11.12 9.31 7.59
CA LEU A 45 9.77 9.81 7.89
C LEU A 45 8.70 8.71 7.83
N SER A 46 8.74 7.86 6.81
CA SER A 46 7.79 6.76 6.67
C SER A 46 7.98 5.72 7.78
N THR A 47 9.22 5.30 8.07
CA THR A 47 9.51 4.36 9.16
C THR A 47 9.17 4.91 10.55
N LEU A 48 9.32 6.22 10.76
CA LEU A 48 8.93 6.88 12.00
C LEU A 48 7.41 6.84 12.18
N GLY A 49 6.65 7.05 11.10
CA GLY A 49 5.20 6.86 11.12
C GLY A 49 4.81 5.44 11.53
N SER A 50 5.47 4.44 10.94
CA SER A 50 5.25 3.03 11.27
C SER A 50 5.59 2.69 12.73
N LEU A 51 6.65 3.28 13.30
CA LEU A 51 7.01 3.12 14.71
C LEU A 51 5.94 3.74 15.63
N LEU A 52 5.49 4.96 15.31
CA LEU A 52 4.48 5.68 16.10
C LEU A 52 3.08 5.06 16.00
N ALA A 53 2.83 4.22 14.99
CA ALA A 53 1.61 3.43 14.86
C ALA A 53 1.51 2.27 15.86
N LEU A 54 2.63 1.74 16.38
CA LEU A 54 2.62 0.59 17.28
C LEU A 54 1.71 0.78 18.52
N PRO A 55 1.80 1.88 19.29
CA PRO A 55 0.89 2.10 20.41
C PRO A 55 -0.57 2.28 19.96
N ILE A 56 -0.80 2.88 18.79
CA ILE A 56 -2.16 3.06 18.24
C ILE A 56 -2.80 1.70 17.96
N ILE A 57 -2.04 0.74 17.44
CA ILE A 57 -2.53 -0.62 17.18
C ILE A 57 -3.03 -1.26 18.47
N ILE A 58 -2.32 -1.13 19.59
CA ILE A 58 -2.74 -1.71 20.88
C ILE A 58 -4.10 -1.14 21.29
N VAL A 59 -4.23 0.19 21.30
CA VAL A 59 -5.47 0.87 21.70
C VAL A 59 -6.62 0.49 20.77
N MET A 60 -6.40 0.53 19.45
CA MET A 60 -7.42 0.18 18.47
C MET A 60 -7.78 -1.31 18.51
N SER A 61 -6.85 -2.19 18.87
CA SER A 61 -7.11 -3.63 19.01
C SER A 61 -8.11 -3.90 20.12
N ILE A 62 -7.97 -3.22 21.26
CA ILE A 62 -8.93 -3.33 22.37
C ILE A 62 -10.32 -2.89 21.91
N ILE A 63 -10.41 -1.75 21.21
CA ILE A 63 -11.69 -1.25 20.68
C ILE A 63 -12.29 -2.25 19.69
N PHE A 64 -11.50 -2.80 18.78
CA PHE A 64 -11.99 -3.75 17.78
C PHE A 64 -12.49 -5.04 18.43
N ILE A 65 -11.78 -5.56 19.44
CA ILE A 65 -12.20 -6.76 20.16
C ILE A 65 -13.54 -6.54 20.89
N LEU A 66 -13.75 -5.37 21.48
CA LEU A 66 -14.98 -5.07 22.25
C LEU A 66 -16.20 -4.76 21.38
N PHE A 67 -15.98 -4.13 20.21
CA PHE A 67 -17.07 -3.54 19.43
C PHE A 67 -17.25 -4.10 18.02
N LEU A 68 -16.21 -4.65 17.37
CA LEU A 68 -16.29 -4.97 15.95
C LEU A 68 -17.31 -6.06 15.65
N ASP A 69 -17.39 -7.10 16.48
CA ASP A 69 -18.36 -8.19 16.31
C ASP A 69 -19.82 -7.67 16.38
N LYS A 70 -20.09 -6.74 17.30
CA LYS A 70 -21.41 -6.09 17.44
C LYS A 70 -21.79 -5.24 16.23
N ILE A 71 -20.80 -4.61 15.58
CA ILE A 71 -21.00 -3.71 14.43
C ILE A 71 -20.94 -4.49 13.11
N ASN A 72 -20.40 -5.70 13.10
CA ASN A 72 -20.16 -6.51 11.90
C ASN A 72 -21.42 -6.75 11.04
N PRO A 73 -22.62 -7.06 11.60
CA PRO A 73 -23.83 -7.21 10.78
C PRO A 73 -24.19 -5.93 10.01
N LEU A 74 -24.08 -4.77 10.66
CA LEU A 74 -24.27 -3.46 10.03
C LEU A 74 -23.22 -3.23 8.95
N ILE A 75 -21.94 -3.48 9.25
CA ILE A 75 -20.85 -3.34 8.27
C ILE A 75 -21.11 -4.20 7.05
N LYS A 76 -21.49 -5.47 7.22
CA LYS A 76 -21.74 -6.39 6.11
C LYS A 76 -22.85 -5.88 5.19
N SER A 77 -23.96 -5.41 5.76
CA SER A 77 -25.08 -4.84 5.00
C SER A 77 -24.68 -3.55 4.25
N PHE A 78 -23.87 -2.69 4.89
CA PHE A 78 -23.45 -1.43 4.30
C PHE A 78 -22.16 -1.49 3.47
N THR A 79 -21.47 -2.64 3.43
CA THR A 79 -20.18 -2.79 2.74
C THR A 79 -20.19 -2.31 1.29
N PRO A 80 -21.11 -2.76 0.40
CA PRO A 80 -21.11 -2.30 -0.99
C PRO A 80 -21.31 -0.78 -1.09
N TYR A 81 -22.18 -0.20 -0.26
CA TYR A 81 -22.42 1.24 -0.22
C TYR A 81 -21.21 2.04 0.27
N LEU A 82 -20.48 1.53 1.28
CA LEU A 82 -19.23 2.12 1.76
C LEU A 82 -18.13 2.07 0.69
N LEU A 83 -18.08 0.99 -0.09
CA LEU A 83 -17.13 0.86 -1.20
C LEU A 83 -17.47 1.78 -2.36
N ILE A 84 -18.74 1.93 -2.71
CA ILE A 84 -19.19 2.91 -3.70
C ILE A 84 -18.88 4.33 -3.23
N ALA A 85 -19.22 4.67 -1.98
CA ALA A 85 -18.97 6.00 -1.42
C ALA A 85 -17.47 6.33 -1.38
N SER A 86 -16.63 5.38 -0.95
CA SER A 86 -15.17 5.57 -0.95
C SER A 86 -14.61 5.68 -2.36
N SER A 87 -15.13 4.93 -3.35
CA SER A 87 -14.73 5.05 -4.75
C SER A 87 -15.07 6.43 -5.33
N ILE A 88 -16.31 6.89 -5.13
CA ILE A 88 -16.76 8.23 -5.53
C ILE A 88 -15.87 9.30 -4.88
N PHE A 89 -15.58 9.15 -3.59
CA PHE A 89 -14.72 10.06 -2.87
C PHE A 89 -13.30 10.12 -3.47
N LEU A 90 -12.67 8.96 -3.70
CA LEU A 90 -11.32 8.87 -4.25
C LEU A 90 -11.24 9.49 -5.66
N ILE A 91 -12.22 9.19 -6.52
CA ILE A 91 -12.33 9.74 -7.87
C ILE A 91 -12.54 11.26 -7.82
N SER A 92 -13.38 11.76 -6.90
CA SER A 92 -13.66 13.19 -6.73
C SER A 92 -12.42 13.98 -6.30
N LYS A 93 -11.49 13.35 -5.59
CA LYS A 93 -10.19 13.95 -5.22
C LYS A 93 -9.20 14.01 -6.38
N ASP A 94 -9.47 13.36 -7.50
CA ASP A 94 -8.64 13.44 -8.69
C ASP A 94 -8.85 14.76 -9.45
N ARG A 95 -7.78 15.29 -10.04
CA ARG A 95 -7.88 16.49 -10.88
C ARG A 95 -8.58 16.15 -12.20
N LYS A 96 -8.31 14.97 -12.75
CA LYS A 96 -8.87 14.51 -14.04
C LYS A 96 -9.96 13.47 -13.80
N LYS A 97 -11.11 13.92 -13.29
CA LYS A 97 -12.22 13.05 -12.85
C LYS A 97 -12.65 12.05 -13.92
N LEU A 98 -12.82 12.49 -15.17
CA LEU A 98 -13.25 11.59 -16.25
C LEU A 98 -12.23 10.47 -16.51
N THR A 99 -10.93 10.82 -16.59
CA THR A 99 -9.88 9.80 -16.74
C THR A 99 -9.78 8.89 -15.52
N ALA A 100 -10.01 9.41 -14.31
CA ALA A 100 -10.04 8.60 -13.09
C ALA A 100 -11.18 7.57 -13.12
N ILE A 101 -12.37 7.96 -13.60
CA ILE A 101 -13.51 7.06 -13.81
C ILE A 101 -13.15 5.97 -14.82
N ILE A 102 -12.60 6.34 -15.97
CA ILE A 102 -12.20 5.39 -17.02
C ILE A 102 -11.17 4.39 -16.49
N VAL A 103 -10.12 4.87 -15.82
CA VAL A 103 -9.09 4.01 -15.21
C VAL A 103 -9.70 3.09 -14.14
N PHE A 104 -10.60 3.60 -13.31
CA PHE A 104 -11.29 2.81 -12.28
C PHE A 104 -12.14 1.70 -12.89
N ILE A 105 -12.95 2.01 -13.90
CA ILE A 105 -13.83 1.03 -14.56
C ILE A 105 -13.02 -0.02 -15.33
N ILE A 106 -12.04 0.39 -16.15
CA ILE A 106 -11.23 -0.55 -16.94
C ILE A 106 -10.42 -1.48 -16.03
N SER A 107 -9.80 -0.94 -14.98
CA SER A 107 -9.09 -1.77 -14.00
C SER A 107 -10.06 -2.70 -13.24
N GLY A 108 -11.27 -2.24 -12.93
CA GLY A 108 -12.32 -3.06 -12.33
C GLY A 108 -12.74 -4.23 -13.19
N PHE A 109 -12.97 -4.00 -14.48
CA PHE A 109 -13.32 -5.06 -15.41
C PHE A 109 -12.20 -6.10 -15.54
N LEU A 110 -10.94 -5.65 -15.62
CA LEU A 110 -9.79 -6.56 -15.58
C LEU A 110 -9.74 -7.36 -14.27
N GLY A 111 -10.06 -6.72 -13.13
CA GLY A 111 -10.18 -7.38 -11.84
C GLY A 111 -11.24 -8.47 -11.81
N VAL A 112 -12.42 -8.20 -12.38
CA VAL A 112 -13.50 -9.19 -12.51
C VAL A 112 -13.04 -10.38 -13.34
N ILE A 113 -12.36 -10.15 -14.47
CA ILE A 113 -11.81 -11.23 -15.30
C ILE A 113 -10.76 -12.03 -14.53
N ALA A 114 -9.81 -11.36 -13.88
CA ALA A 114 -8.70 -12.02 -13.21
C ALA A 114 -9.16 -12.85 -12.01
N LEU A 115 -10.04 -12.32 -11.17
CA LEU A 115 -10.52 -13.01 -9.97
C LEU A 115 -11.49 -14.15 -10.27
N ASN A 116 -12.18 -14.12 -11.42
CA ASN A 116 -13.04 -15.20 -11.89
C ASN A 116 -12.33 -16.17 -12.86
N SER A 117 -11.07 -15.90 -13.19
CA SER A 117 -10.26 -16.85 -13.95
C SER A 117 -9.70 -17.90 -12.98
N ASN A 118 -9.77 -19.19 -13.35
CA ASN A 118 -9.18 -20.31 -12.58
C ASN A 118 -7.63 -20.25 -12.55
N LEU A 119 -7.08 -19.18 -11.99
CA LEU A 119 -5.67 -19.00 -11.70
C LEU A 119 -5.43 -19.29 -10.23
N GLU A 120 -4.30 -19.93 -9.90
CA GLU A 120 -3.92 -20.19 -8.51
C GLU A 120 -3.65 -18.88 -7.75
N GLN A 121 -3.00 -17.91 -8.40
CA GLN A 121 -2.60 -16.63 -7.79
C GLN A 121 -3.00 -15.43 -8.66
N PRO A 122 -4.29 -15.14 -8.86
CA PRO A 122 -4.75 -14.09 -9.79
C PRO A 122 -4.30 -12.67 -9.40
N LEU A 123 -4.08 -12.43 -8.09
CA LEU A 123 -3.63 -11.14 -7.58
C LEU A 123 -2.18 -10.82 -7.95
N LEU A 124 -1.33 -11.82 -8.12
CA LEU A 124 0.08 -11.64 -8.45
C LEU A 124 0.26 -10.95 -9.82
N PRO A 125 -0.21 -11.50 -10.96
CA PRO A 125 -0.07 -10.85 -12.26
C PRO A 125 -0.85 -9.54 -12.34
N LEU A 126 -2.01 -9.47 -11.68
CA LEU A 126 -2.87 -8.29 -11.67
C LEU A 126 -2.18 -7.09 -11.00
N LEU A 127 -1.76 -7.23 -9.75
CA LEU A 127 -1.20 -6.12 -8.97
C LEU A 127 0.24 -5.80 -9.41
N THR A 128 1.06 -6.82 -9.70
CA THR A 128 2.43 -6.56 -10.18
C THR A 128 2.44 -5.91 -11.55
N GLY A 129 1.50 -6.24 -12.45
CA GLY A 129 1.34 -5.56 -13.73
C GLY A 129 0.84 -4.12 -13.58
N LEU A 130 -0.30 -3.92 -12.90
CA LEU A 130 -0.92 -2.60 -12.73
C LEU A 130 0.02 -1.59 -12.05
N PHE A 131 0.81 -2.03 -11.06
CA PHE A 131 1.61 -1.13 -10.24
C PHE A 131 3.13 -1.29 -10.41
N GLY A 132 3.65 -2.51 -10.45
CA GLY A 132 5.09 -2.77 -10.47
C GLY A 132 5.69 -2.55 -11.86
N ALA A 133 5.30 -3.42 -12.80
CA ALA A 133 5.81 -3.44 -14.18
C ALA A 133 5.57 -2.13 -14.92
N SER A 134 4.37 -1.57 -14.79
CA SER A 134 4.03 -0.26 -15.37
C SER A 134 4.97 0.86 -14.89
N SER A 135 5.34 0.86 -13.61
CA SER A 135 6.31 1.84 -13.07
C SER A 135 7.71 1.58 -13.61
N MET A 136 8.16 0.31 -13.63
CA MET A 136 9.48 -0.05 -14.14
C MET A 136 9.65 0.33 -15.61
N LEU A 137 8.63 0.09 -16.45
CA LEU A 137 8.67 0.44 -17.87
C LEU A 137 8.78 1.94 -18.09
N ILE A 138 8.05 2.75 -17.33
CA ILE A 138 8.20 4.21 -17.37
C ILE A 138 9.61 4.59 -16.95
N SER A 139 10.06 4.13 -15.78
CA SER A 139 11.41 4.35 -15.26
C SER A 139 12.53 4.01 -16.26
N ILE A 140 12.36 2.94 -17.05
CA ILE A 140 13.30 2.52 -18.11
C ILE A 140 13.28 3.53 -19.27
N ASN A 141 12.10 3.84 -19.81
CA ASN A 141 11.92 4.75 -20.95
C ASN A 141 12.49 6.16 -20.65
N SER A 142 12.24 6.58 -19.43
CA SER A 142 12.62 7.84 -18.81
C SER A 142 14.11 8.06 -18.54
N LYS A 143 14.91 6.99 -18.51
CA LYS A 143 16.34 7.04 -18.15
C LYS A 143 16.60 7.83 -16.86
N VAL A 144 15.75 7.64 -15.84
CA VAL A 144 15.79 8.42 -14.58
C VAL A 144 17.20 8.40 -13.99
N LYS A 145 17.74 9.58 -13.71
CA LYS A 145 19.03 9.75 -13.03
C LYS A 145 18.78 10.08 -11.56
N ILE A 146 19.30 9.24 -10.66
CA ILE A 146 19.21 9.46 -9.23
C ILE A 146 20.42 10.28 -8.78
N PRO A 147 20.22 11.48 -8.19
CA PRO A 147 21.34 12.28 -7.70
C PRO A 147 21.96 11.65 -6.45
N LYS A 148 23.17 12.11 -6.09
CA LYS A 148 23.84 11.71 -4.86
C LYS A 148 22.94 12.01 -3.64
N GLN A 149 22.71 10.99 -2.82
CA GLN A 149 21.82 11.10 -1.67
C GLN A 149 22.55 11.70 -0.47
N LYS A 150 21.85 12.55 0.28
CA LYS A 150 22.30 13.12 1.55
C LYS A 150 21.62 12.37 2.70
N ILE A 151 22.42 11.95 3.66
CA ILE A 151 21.92 11.32 4.89
C ILE A 151 21.53 12.45 5.83
N SER A 152 20.24 12.77 5.88
CA SER A 152 19.70 13.81 6.76
C SER A 152 18.47 13.33 7.51
N HIS A 153 18.39 13.69 8.78
CA HIS A 153 17.19 13.51 9.60
C HIS A 153 16.45 14.85 9.68
N SER A 154 15.15 14.84 9.36
CA SER A 154 14.32 16.01 9.64
C SER A 154 14.17 16.15 11.15
N LYS A 155 14.40 17.35 11.68
CA LYS A 155 13.81 17.72 12.97
C LYS A 155 12.30 17.82 12.76
N ILE A 156 11.50 17.10 13.54
CA ILE A 156 10.04 17.09 13.44
C ILE A 156 9.49 17.52 14.79
N LYS A 157 8.58 18.49 14.79
CA LYS A 157 7.93 18.95 16.02
C LYS A 157 6.68 18.11 16.28
N TRP A 158 6.23 18.03 17.52
CA TRP A 158 4.99 17.32 17.88
C TRP A 158 3.77 17.79 17.06
N LYS A 159 3.70 19.09 16.74
CA LYS A 159 2.65 19.67 15.89
C LYS A 159 2.58 19.03 14.50
N ASP A 160 3.71 18.57 13.96
CA ASP A 160 3.79 17.91 12.65
C ASP A 160 3.46 16.43 12.71
N ILE A 161 3.45 15.83 13.90
CA ILE A 161 3.24 14.40 14.11
C ILE A 161 1.78 14.11 14.48
N ARG A 162 1.23 14.88 15.43
CA ARG A 162 -0.08 14.59 16.03
C ARG A 162 -1.23 14.50 15.01
N LEU A 163 -1.21 15.38 14.01
CA LEU A 163 -2.29 15.47 13.02
C LEU A 163 -2.25 14.27 12.04
N PRO A 164 -1.10 13.93 11.41
CA PRO A 164 -0.96 12.68 10.65
C PRO A 164 -1.31 11.43 11.45
N LEU A 165 -0.87 11.33 12.72
CA LEU A 165 -1.18 10.15 13.54
C LEU A 165 -2.67 10.02 13.80
N PHE A 166 -3.35 11.09 14.23
CA PHE A 166 -4.78 11.06 14.45
C PHE A 166 -5.57 10.73 13.18
N ALA A 167 -5.19 11.34 12.05
CA ALA A 167 -5.78 11.03 10.76
C ALA A 167 -5.54 9.57 10.35
N SER A 168 -4.35 9.01 10.61
CA SER A 168 -4.05 7.59 10.34
C SER A 168 -4.89 6.66 11.20
N MET A 169 -5.08 6.97 12.48
CA MET A 169 -5.88 6.17 13.40
C MET A 169 -7.32 6.01 12.89
N ILE A 170 -7.97 7.12 12.52
CA ILE A 170 -9.36 7.08 12.02
C ILE A 170 -9.43 6.37 10.66
N SER A 171 -8.62 6.80 9.70
CA SER A 171 -8.69 6.30 8.32
C SER A 171 -8.28 4.83 8.20
N SER A 172 -7.30 4.39 8.98
CA SER A 172 -6.83 3.00 8.98
C SER A 172 -7.76 2.08 9.74
N SER A 173 -8.42 2.55 10.79
CA SER A 173 -9.48 1.75 11.43
C SER A 173 -10.61 1.49 10.44
N LEU A 174 -11.07 2.51 9.70
CA LEU A 174 -12.09 2.34 8.67
C LEU A 174 -11.65 1.39 7.55
N CYS A 175 -10.47 1.61 6.97
CA CYS A 175 -9.99 0.77 5.86
C CYS A 175 -9.53 -0.62 6.32
N GLY A 176 -9.13 -0.78 7.58
CA GLY A 176 -8.56 -2.02 8.11
C GLY A 176 -9.57 -3.15 8.22
N PHE A 177 -10.86 -2.85 8.36
CA PHE A 177 -11.92 -3.87 8.37
C PHE A 177 -12.73 -3.96 7.07
N LEU A 178 -12.65 -2.98 6.17
CA LEU A 178 -13.40 -2.98 4.90
C LEU A 178 -12.65 -3.80 3.83
N PRO A 179 -13.34 -4.70 3.10
CA PRO A 179 -12.72 -5.45 2.00
C PRO A 179 -12.36 -4.51 0.84
N GLY A 180 -11.23 -4.72 0.17
CA GLY A 180 -10.84 -3.97 -1.03
C GLY A 180 -10.25 -2.58 -0.77
N LEU A 181 -10.26 -2.09 0.47
CA LEU A 181 -9.55 -0.88 0.88
C LEU A 181 -8.25 -1.23 1.60
N GLY A 182 -7.17 -0.52 1.28
CA GLY A 182 -5.85 -0.73 1.87
C GLY A 182 -5.25 0.54 2.47
N SER A 183 -3.96 0.45 2.81
CA SER A 183 -3.21 1.55 3.42
C SER A 183 -3.08 2.78 2.51
N GLY A 184 -3.02 2.60 1.18
CA GLY A 184 -3.02 3.71 0.23
C GLY A 184 -4.30 4.54 0.29
N GLN A 185 -5.45 3.88 0.36
CA GLN A 185 -6.78 4.51 0.47
C GLN A 185 -6.94 5.18 1.83
N ALA A 186 -6.49 4.52 2.91
CA ALA A 186 -6.43 5.10 4.23
C ALA A 186 -5.60 6.40 4.23
N ALA A 187 -4.44 6.44 3.58
CA ALA A 187 -3.63 7.65 3.48
C ALA A 187 -4.33 8.79 2.70
N VAL A 188 -5.06 8.48 1.62
CA VAL A 188 -5.82 9.51 0.89
C VAL A 188 -7.00 10.04 1.72
N LEU A 189 -7.73 9.16 2.40
CA LEU A 189 -8.80 9.55 3.32
C LEU A 189 -8.26 10.40 4.47
N GLY A 190 -7.21 9.94 5.16
CA GLY A 190 -6.59 10.65 6.28
C GLY A 190 -6.03 12.02 5.88
N SER A 191 -5.41 12.12 4.70
CA SER A 191 -4.89 13.41 4.20
C SER A 191 -5.97 14.39 3.73
N SER A 192 -7.24 13.95 3.66
CA SER A 192 -8.35 14.81 3.23
C SER A 192 -8.93 15.68 4.35
N PHE A 193 -8.72 15.33 5.62
CA PHE A 193 -9.17 16.14 6.76
C PHE A 193 -8.49 17.51 6.82
N LYS A 194 -7.21 17.58 6.43
CA LYS A 194 -6.45 18.82 6.37
C LYS A 194 -5.27 18.66 5.40
N LYS A 195 -4.94 19.73 4.67
CA LYS A 195 -3.80 19.74 3.75
C LYS A 195 -2.50 19.46 4.51
N LEU A 196 -1.94 18.27 4.29
CA LEU A 196 -0.68 17.85 4.89
C LEU A 196 0.52 18.29 4.06
N SER A 197 1.63 18.61 4.73
CA SER A 197 2.91 18.78 4.06
C SER A 197 3.41 17.43 3.50
N ARG A 198 4.38 17.46 2.57
CA ARG A 198 4.99 16.24 2.02
C ARG A 198 5.56 15.32 3.11
N LYS A 199 6.17 15.90 4.15
CA LYS A 199 6.73 15.16 5.28
C LYS A 199 5.65 14.53 6.16
N GLN A 200 4.60 15.30 6.45
CA GLN A 200 3.43 14.85 7.20
C GLN A 200 2.70 13.71 6.46
N PHE A 201 2.62 13.77 5.13
CA PHE A 201 2.05 12.69 4.33
C PHE A 201 2.88 11.40 4.40
N LEU A 202 4.21 11.48 4.45
CA LEU A 202 5.06 10.29 4.61
C LEU A 202 4.89 9.63 5.98
N LEU A 203 4.77 10.43 7.04
CA LEU A 203 4.39 9.94 8.38
C LEU A 203 3.02 9.26 8.35
N LEU A 204 2.03 9.89 7.73
CA LEU A 204 0.69 9.32 7.56
C LEU A 204 0.76 7.97 6.82
N LEU A 205 1.50 7.91 5.71
CA LEU A 205 1.64 6.71 4.88
C LEU A 205 2.29 5.56 5.68
N GLY A 206 3.36 5.85 6.43
CA GLY A 206 3.99 4.90 7.35
C GLY A 206 3.02 4.35 8.39
N SER A 207 2.33 5.27 9.06
CA SER A 207 1.41 4.94 10.14
C SER A 207 0.22 4.11 9.63
N THR A 208 -0.39 4.54 8.53
CA THR A 208 -1.54 3.84 7.93
C THR A 208 -1.19 2.43 7.47
N ASN A 209 0.00 2.23 6.89
CA ASN A 209 0.44 0.91 6.47
C ASN A 209 0.55 -0.08 7.63
N THR A 210 1.18 0.34 8.73
CA THR A 210 1.36 -0.52 9.90
C THR A 210 0.05 -0.73 10.66
N ILE A 211 -0.81 0.30 10.79
CA ILE A 211 -2.11 0.17 11.48
C ILE A 211 -3.03 -0.78 10.71
N VAL A 212 -3.22 -0.57 9.40
CA VAL A 212 -4.07 -1.45 8.57
C VAL A 212 -3.62 -2.90 8.66
N LEU A 213 -2.31 -3.16 8.56
CA LEU A 213 -1.79 -4.51 8.67
C LEU A 213 -1.99 -5.09 10.08
N GLY A 214 -1.64 -4.36 11.14
CA GLY A 214 -1.79 -4.82 12.51
C GLY A 214 -3.24 -5.13 12.87
N LEU A 215 -4.16 -4.24 12.50
CA LEU A 215 -5.59 -4.45 12.71
C LEU A 215 -6.16 -5.59 11.88
N SER A 216 -5.57 -5.93 10.72
CA SER A 216 -6.06 -7.05 9.90
C SER A 216 -6.04 -8.39 10.64
N PHE A 217 -5.09 -8.62 11.55
CA PHE A 217 -5.06 -9.81 12.40
C PHE A 217 -6.14 -9.77 13.50
N ILE A 218 -6.47 -8.58 14.00
CA ILE A 218 -7.56 -8.39 14.97
C ILE A 218 -8.92 -8.61 14.31
N VAL A 219 -9.09 -8.12 13.08
CA VAL A 219 -10.28 -8.36 12.26
C VAL A 219 -10.42 -9.87 11.98
N LEU A 220 -9.32 -10.57 11.67
CA LEU A 220 -9.33 -12.01 11.50
C LEU A 220 -9.81 -12.73 12.78
N TYR A 221 -9.31 -12.35 13.95
CA TYR A 221 -9.73 -12.91 15.24
C TYR A 221 -11.21 -12.64 15.54
N THR A 222 -11.67 -11.41 15.35
CA THR A 222 -13.00 -10.96 15.80
C THR A 222 -14.14 -11.38 14.88
N ILE A 223 -13.96 -11.28 13.56
CA ILE A 223 -15.03 -11.55 12.58
C ILE A 223 -14.73 -12.74 11.66
N GLY A 224 -13.61 -13.44 11.86
CA GLY A 224 -13.23 -14.61 11.06
C GLY A 224 -12.96 -14.31 9.58
N LYS A 225 -12.68 -13.04 9.24
CA LYS A 225 -12.44 -12.61 7.86
C LYS A 225 -11.05 -12.00 7.73
N SER A 226 -10.30 -12.49 6.76
CA SER A 226 -9.00 -11.92 6.40
C SER A 226 -9.16 -10.67 5.53
N ARG A 227 -8.28 -9.70 5.76
CA ARG A 227 -8.19 -8.44 4.98
C ARG A 227 -6.83 -8.26 4.30
N THR A 228 -5.86 -9.12 4.60
CA THR A 228 -4.51 -9.08 4.02
C THR A 228 -4.04 -10.49 3.70
N GLY A 229 -3.17 -10.64 2.69
CA GLY A 229 -2.65 -11.97 2.32
C GLY A 229 -2.01 -12.70 3.51
N SER A 230 -1.26 -12.01 4.37
CA SER A 230 -0.70 -12.63 5.57
C SER A 230 -1.72 -13.08 6.60
N ALA A 231 -2.84 -12.37 6.73
CA ALA A 231 -3.93 -12.81 7.61
C ALA A 231 -4.66 -14.04 7.03
N VAL A 232 -4.66 -14.24 5.70
CA VAL A 232 -5.19 -15.48 5.10
C VAL A 232 -4.36 -16.67 5.56
N PHE A 233 -3.04 -16.63 5.39
CA PHE A 233 -2.14 -17.70 5.80
C PHE A 233 -2.20 -17.99 7.30
N VAL A 234 -2.28 -16.96 8.15
CA VAL A 234 -2.44 -17.16 9.61
C VAL A 234 -3.76 -17.86 9.93
N GLY A 235 -4.84 -17.51 9.22
CA GLY A 235 -6.15 -18.16 9.38
C GLY A 235 -6.14 -19.63 8.94
N GLU A 236 -5.41 -19.95 7.87
CA GLU A 236 -5.25 -21.32 7.38
C GLU A 236 -4.41 -22.19 8.33
N ILE A 237 -3.37 -21.63 8.95
CA ILE A 237 -2.47 -22.37 9.86
C ILE A 237 -3.12 -22.62 11.23
N LEU A 238 -3.79 -21.60 11.79
CA LEU A 238 -4.27 -21.66 13.17
C LEU A 238 -5.69 -22.19 13.32
N GLU A 239 -6.48 -22.27 12.25
CA GLU A 239 -7.91 -22.63 12.16
C GLU A 239 -8.85 -21.81 13.08
N LYS A 240 -8.58 -21.79 14.39
CA LYS A 240 -9.27 -20.99 15.41
C LYS A 240 -8.28 -20.14 16.22
N ILE A 241 -8.42 -18.83 16.12
CA ILE A 241 -7.58 -17.88 16.85
C ILE A 241 -8.18 -17.62 18.24
N SER A 242 -7.40 -17.87 19.29
CA SER A 242 -7.76 -17.53 20.67
C SER A 242 -7.16 -16.21 21.13
N ILE A 243 -7.62 -15.67 22.25
CA ILE A 243 -7.08 -14.43 22.82
C ILE A 243 -5.58 -14.51 23.13
N ASN A 244 -5.07 -15.69 23.50
CA ASN A 244 -3.63 -15.89 23.73
C ASN A 244 -2.83 -15.69 22.45
N HIS A 245 -3.34 -16.16 21.32
CA HIS A 245 -2.72 -15.93 20.02
C HIS A 245 -2.73 -14.44 19.67
N VAL A 246 -3.81 -13.72 19.96
CA VAL A 246 -3.89 -12.26 19.74
C VAL A 246 -2.84 -11.52 20.57
N ILE A 247 -2.66 -11.87 21.84
CA ILE A 247 -1.63 -11.28 22.70
C ILE A 247 -0.23 -11.54 22.12
N ILE A 248 0.06 -12.78 21.69
CA ILE A 248 1.34 -13.13 21.05
C ILE A 248 1.55 -12.33 19.77
N ILE A 249 0.51 -12.18 18.93
CA ILE A 249 0.56 -11.39 17.71
C ILE A 249 0.88 -9.93 18.04
N LEU A 250 0.21 -9.32 19.03
CA LEU A 250 0.45 -7.93 19.44
C LEU A 250 1.88 -7.73 19.99
N ILE A 251 2.37 -8.64 20.83
CA ILE A 251 3.75 -8.60 21.33
C ILE A 251 4.73 -8.69 20.17
N THR A 252 4.49 -9.62 19.23
CA THR A 252 5.33 -9.81 18.05
C THR A 252 5.33 -8.56 17.16
N ILE A 253 4.18 -7.90 16.99
CA ILE A 253 4.06 -6.63 16.25
C ILE A 253 4.95 -5.55 16.88
N ILE A 254 4.91 -5.39 18.20
CA ILE A 254 5.68 -4.37 18.91
C ILE A 254 7.18 -4.65 18.79
N ILE A 255 7.62 -5.85 19.17
CA ILE A 255 9.05 -6.23 19.16
C ILE A 255 9.60 -6.13 17.74
N THR A 256 8.90 -6.72 16.76
CA THR A 256 9.34 -6.69 15.35
C THR A 256 9.37 -5.26 14.83
N GLY A 257 8.38 -4.42 15.15
CA GLY A 257 8.33 -3.04 14.71
C GLY A 257 9.50 -2.20 15.24
N ILE A 258 9.86 -2.35 16.52
CA ILE A 258 11.01 -1.65 17.13
C ILE A 258 12.32 -2.11 16.49
N LEU A 259 12.51 -3.42 16.29
CA LEU A 259 13.71 -3.97 15.64
C LEU A 259 13.80 -3.52 14.18
N CYS A 260 12.70 -3.60 13.43
CA CYS A 260 12.66 -3.25 12.02
C CYS A 260 12.81 -1.74 11.79
N PHE A 261 12.41 -0.89 12.74
CA PHE A 261 12.72 0.55 12.67
C PHE A 261 14.22 0.79 12.54
N HIS A 262 15.01 0.23 13.47
CA HIS A 262 16.47 0.38 13.47
C HIS A 262 17.11 -0.28 12.24
N LEU A 263 16.67 -1.49 11.90
CA LEU A 263 17.17 -2.22 10.74
C LEU A 263 16.90 -1.47 9.43
N THR A 264 15.70 -0.89 9.27
CA THR A 264 15.34 -0.15 8.05
C THR A 264 16.14 1.12 7.91
N LEU A 265 16.45 1.84 9.00
CA LEU A 265 17.33 3.01 8.93
C LEU A 265 18.76 2.60 8.55
N PHE A 266 19.28 1.52 9.11
CA PHE A 266 20.59 1.00 8.75
C PHE A 266 20.67 0.60 7.28
N LEU A 267 19.71 -0.20 6.80
CA LEU A 267 19.63 -0.63 5.41
C LEU A 267 19.37 0.54 4.47
N GLY A 268 18.48 1.47 4.83
CA GLY A 268 18.17 2.67 4.05
C GLY A 268 19.39 3.56 3.86
N LYS A 269 20.25 3.68 4.88
CA LYS A 269 21.53 4.42 4.78
C LYS A 269 22.46 3.74 3.77
N LYS A 270 22.66 2.42 3.87
CA LYS A 270 23.47 1.63 2.92
C LYS A 270 22.91 1.70 1.49
N PHE A 271 21.60 1.57 1.34
CA PHE A 271 20.95 1.60 0.02
C PHE A 271 21.07 2.98 -0.63
N SER A 272 20.92 4.06 0.15
CA SER A 272 21.04 5.43 -0.36
C SER A 272 22.41 5.74 -0.97
N THR A 273 23.48 5.13 -0.46
CA THR A 273 24.83 5.30 -1.01
C THR A 273 25.06 4.41 -2.22
N LEU A 274 24.56 3.18 -2.19
CA LEU A 274 24.68 2.22 -3.31
C LEU A 274 23.91 2.69 -4.56
N MET A 275 22.72 3.27 -4.38
CA MET A 275 21.83 3.66 -5.47
C MET A 275 22.44 4.72 -6.40
N SER A 276 23.37 5.53 -5.88
CA SER A 276 24.09 6.53 -6.68
C SER A 276 25.14 5.93 -7.63
N LYS A 277 25.52 4.66 -7.44
CA LYS A 277 26.60 3.99 -8.20
C LYS A 277 26.10 3.09 -9.32
N ILE A 278 24.82 2.70 -9.29
CA ILE A 278 24.25 1.73 -10.22
C ILE A 278 23.28 2.45 -11.15
N SER A 279 23.30 2.10 -12.43
CA SER A 279 22.31 2.60 -13.39
C SER A 279 20.91 2.14 -12.98
N TYR A 280 20.03 3.11 -12.73
CA TYR A 280 18.63 2.87 -12.37
C TYR A 280 17.92 1.99 -13.41
N THR A 281 18.14 2.26 -14.70
CA THR A 281 17.57 1.48 -15.81
C THR A 281 17.95 0.00 -15.75
N LYS A 282 19.21 -0.33 -15.44
CA LYS A 282 19.66 -1.73 -15.33
C LYS A 282 18.94 -2.45 -14.18
N ILE A 283 18.75 -1.78 -13.05
CA ILE A 283 18.01 -2.34 -11.92
C ILE A 283 16.54 -2.55 -12.28
N SER A 284 15.89 -1.58 -12.90
CA SER A 284 14.49 -1.69 -13.31
C SER A 284 14.27 -2.82 -14.33
N ILE A 285 15.19 -3.02 -15.29
CA ILE A 285 15.14 -4.15 -16.23
C ILE A 285 15.28 -5.48 -15.48
N ALA A 286 16.26 -5.59 -14.59
CA ALA A 286 16.47 -6.83 -13.82
C ALA A 286 15.23 -7.20 -12.99
N ILE A 287 14.61 -6.22 -12.33
CA ILE A 287 13.37 -6.42 -11.55
C ILE A 287 12.21 -6.81 -12.47
N LEU A 288 12.06 -6.16 -13.63
CA LEU A 288 11.01 -6.50 -14.58
C LEU A 288 11.13 -7.93 -15.09
N VAL A 289 12.34 -8.36 -15.47
CA VAL A 289 12.63 -9.75 -15.88
C VAL A 289 12.31 -10.72 -14.74
N PHE A 290 12.72 -10.41 -13.52
CA PHE A 290 12.44 -11.22 -12.35
C PHE A 290 10.92 -11.36 -12.09
N ILE A 291 10.16 -10.27 -12.19
CA ILE A 291 8.69 -10.29 -12.06
C ILE A 291 8.06 -11.14 -13.16
N CYS A 292 8.51 -11.02 -14.41
CA CYS A 292 8.02 -11.85 -15.51
C CYS A 292 8.22 -13.34 -15.24
N ILE A 293 9.41 -13.72 -14.75
CA ILE A 293 9.72 -15.11 -14.36
C ILE A 293 8.82 -15.58 -13.23
N ILE A 294 8.66 -14.77 -12.17
CA ILE A 294 7.77 -15.08 -11.04
C ILE A 294 6.33 -15.30 -11.51
N VAL A 295 5.80 -14.42 -12.35
CA VAL A 295 4.43 -14.55 -12.87
C VAL A 295 4.27 -15.82 -13.69
N LEU A 296 5.24 -16.17 -14.52
CA LEU A 296 5.20 -17.41 -15.31
C LEU A 296 5.23 -18.66 -14.40
N ILE A 297 6.06 -18.65 -13.36
CA ILE A 297 6.18 -19.78 -12.42
C ILE A 297 4.89 -19.97 -11.62
N PHE A 298 4.33 -18.90 -11.04
CA PHE A 298 3.23 -18.99 -10.07
C PHE A 298 1.83 -18.80 -10.66
N SER A 299 1.71 -18.28 -11.88
CA SER A 299 0.40 -18.03 -12.51
C SER A 299 0.31 -18.57 -13.94
N GLY A 300 1.39 -19.18 -14.44
CA GLY A 300 1.44 -19.81 -15.75
C GLY A 300 1.24 -18.85 -16.93
N PRO A 301 1.09 -19.39 -18.15
CA PRO A 301 0.91 -18.58 -19.36
C PRO A 301 -0.36 -17.72 -19.33
N LYS A 302 -1.47 -18.22 -18.76
CA LYS A 302 -2.72 -17.46 -18.61
C LYS A 302 -2.52 -16.27 -17.67
N GLY A 303 -1.85 -16.46 -16.54
CA GLY A 303 -1.49 -15.37 -15.64
C GLY A 303 -0.59 -14.34 -16.30
N PHE A 304 0.33 -14.77 -17.18
CA PHE A 304 1.17 -13.85 -17.93
C PHE A 304 0.38 -12.95 -18.88
N VAL A 305 -0.68 -13.44 -19.52
CA VAL A 305 -1.60 -12.59 -20.32
C VAL A 305 -2.25 -11.52 -19.45
N ILE A 306 -2.74 -11.89 -18.26
CA ILE A 306 -3.30 -10.93 -17.30
C ILE A 306 -2.23 -9.91 -16.89
N PHE A 307 -1.01 -10.34 -16.64
CA PHE A 307 0.10 -9.45 -16.29
C PHE A 307 0.39 -8.42 -17.39
N VAL A 308 0.39 -8.83 -18.66
CA VAL A 308 0.58 -7.91 -19.79
C VAL A 308 -0.56 -6.88 -19.87
N LEU A 309 -1.82 -7.33 -19.82
CA LEU A 309 -2.99 -6.44 -19.84
C LEU A 309 -2.99 -5.47 -18.65
N SER A 310 -2.67 -5.98 -17.46
CA SER A 310 -2.51 -5.21 -16.23
C SER A 310 -1.43 -4.15 -16.38
N THR A 311 -0.31 -4.50 -17.00
CA THR A 311 0.80 -3.58 -17.26
C THR A 311 0.37 -2.45 -18.20
N LEU A 312 -0.35 -2.77 -19.29
CA LEU A 312 -0.87 -1.76 -20.23
C LEU A 312 -1.86 -0.80 -19.57
N ILE A 313 -2.79 -1.31 -18.76
CA ILE A 313 -3.77 -0.49 -18.02
C ILE A 313 -3.06 0.36 -16.95
N GLY A 314 -2.05 -0.20 -16.29
CA GLY A 314 -1.20 0.52 -15.34
C GLY A 314 -0.44 1.68 -16.01
N LEU A 315 0.14 1.44 -17.19
CA LEU A 315 0.82 2.48 -18.00
C LEU A 315 -0.15 3.58 -18.39
N TYR A 316 -1.34 3.23 -18.90
CA TYR A 316 -2.39 4.19 -19.21
C TYR A 316 -2.77 5.04 -17.99
N GLY A 317 -2.92 4.42 -16.82
CA GLY A 317 -3.19 5.12 -15.57
C GLY A 317 -2.13 6.19 -15.22
N ILE A 318 -0.85 5.91 -15.48
CA ILE A 318 0.23 6.86 -15.20
C ILE A 318 0.30 7.96 -16.27
N ILE A 319 0.25 7.60 -17.55
CA ILE A 319 0.39 8.53 -18.69
C ILE A 319 -0.81 9.48 -18.79
N SER A 320 -2.02 8.99 -18.52
CA SER A 320 -3.23 9.82 -18.50
C SER A 320 -3.20 10.91 -17.43
N GLY A 321 -2.33 10.80 -16.43
CA GLY A 321 -2.20 11.72 -15.31
C GLY A 321 -3.27 11.53 -14.22
N ALA A 322 -4.05 10.45 -14.29
CA ALA A 322 -4.92 10.03 -13.19
C ALA A 322 -4.08 9.56 -12.01
N ARG A 323 -4.60 9.69 -10.80
CA ARG A 323 -3.96 9.12 -9.62
C ARG A 323 -4.02 7.61 -9.70
N ARG A 324 -2.87 6.97 -9.44
CA ARG A 324 -2.72 5.51 -9.44
C ARG A 324 -3.67 4.79 -8.50
N ILE A 325 -4.20 5.47 -7.47
CA ILE A 325 -5.15 4.86 -6.54
C ILE A 325 -6.44 4.40 -7.21
N ASN A 326 -6.82 5.01 -8.35
CA ASN A 326 -8.01 4.62 -9.10
C ASN A 326 -7.85 3.23 -9.76
N LEU A 327 -6.61 2.75 -9.98
CA LEU A 327 -6.36 1.38 -10.48
C LEU A 327 -6.83 0.30 -9.50
N MET A 328 -7.13 0.66 -8.24
CA MET A 328 -7.71 -0.26 -7.24
C MET A 328 -9.18 -0.58 -7.50
N GLY A 329 -9.77 -0.01 -8.55
CA GLY A 329 -11.01 -0.53 -9.13
C GLY A 329 -10.95 -2.03 -9.38
N CYS A 330 -9.77 -2.57 -9.71
CA CYS A 330 -9.53 -4.01 -9.89
C CYS A 330 -9.84 -4.89 -8.67
N LEU A 331 -9.91 -4.33 -7.47
CA LEU A 331 -10.38 -5.05 -6.27
C LEU A 331 -11.77 -4.57 -5.86
N ILE A 332 -12.00 -3.26 -5.90
CA ILE A 332 -13.23 -2.67 -5.36
C ILE A 332 -14.46 -3.07 -6.17
N ILE A 333 -14.40 -3.06 -7.50
CA ILE A 333 -15.55 -3.41 -8.35
C ILE A 333 -15.94 -4.88 -8.18
N PRO A 334 -15.03 -5.87 -8.27
CA PRO A 334 -15.36 -7.27 -8.01
C PRO A 334 -16.02 -7.49 -6.64
N ILE A 335 -15.53 -6.79 -5.60
CA ILE A 335 -16.09 -6.90 -4.25
C ILE A 335 -17.49 -6.28 -4.19
N ILE A 336 -17.70 -5.11 -4.80
CA ILE A 336 -19.06 -4.52 -4.87
C ILE A 336 -20.03 -5.48 -5.54
N LEU A 337 -19.64 -6.08 -6.67
CA LEU A 337 -20.46 -7.07 -7.38
C LEU A 337 -20.74 -8.29 -6.51
N PHE A 338 -19.74 -8.85 -5.84
CA PHE A 338 -19.89 -10.00 -4.93
C PHE A 338 -20.89 -9.77 -3.78
N TYR A 339 -21.05 -8.52 -3.33
CA TYR A 339 -22.01 -8.18 -2.26
C TYR A 339 -23.41 -7.81 -2.76
N LEU A 340 -23.54 -7.40 -4.03
CA LEU A 340 -24.81 -6.91 -4.60
C LEU A 340 -25.52 -7.94 -5.50
N VAL A 341 -24.77 -8.88 -6.08
CA VAL A 341 -25.24 -9.94 -6.98
C VAL A 341 -25.10 -11.28 -6.28
#